data_AF-A0A2A2LXN9-F1
#
_entry.id   AF-A0A2A2LXN9-F1
#
_cell.length_a   1.000
_cell.length_b   1.000
_cell.length_c   1.000
_cell.angle_alpha   90.00
_cell.angle_beta   90.00
_cell.angle_gamma   90.00
#
_symmetry.space_group_name_H-M   'P 1'
#
loop_
_entity.id
_entity.type
_entity.pdbx_description
1 polymer ?
#
loop_
_entity_poly.entity_id
_entity_poly.type
_entity_poly.pdbx_seq_one_letter_code
_entity_poly.pdbx_strand_id
1 'polypeptide(L)'
;MTEFFTKKQIDEIRECFNTYTIGDDTIRSATQLRCILRSLGYSTTTAKTLEYFKKHKKCIDFATFLEIAKEEHNAPDGLTEVIKALRALDRNGERAISENTLRGLLTNLGERLTHQEVDALFSTVAVNKMIPHQKLVQFISK
;
A
#
# COMPACT_ATOMS: atom_id res chain seq x y z
N MET A 1 -1.33 -27.19 3.23
CA MET A 1 -1.31 -25.73 3.55
C MET A 1 -0.31 -24.95 2.66
N THR A 2 0.09 -25.45 1.49
CA THR A 2 1.20 -24.89 0.67
C THR A 2 0.79 -24.58 -0.78
N GLU A 3 -0.49 -24.29 -1.04
CA GLU A 3 -1.02 -24.22 -2.42
C GLU A 3 -1.30 -22.81 -2.95
N PHE A 4 -0.92 -21.75 -2.22
CA PHE A 4 -1.15 -20.38 -2.70
C PHE A 4 0.06 -19.77 -3.43
N PHE A 5 1.25 -19.95 -2.87
CA PHE A 5 2.50 -19.49 -3.49
C PHE A 5 3.25 -20.67 -4.09
N THR A 6 3.80 -20.48 -5.29
CA THR A 6 4.66 -21.48 -5.91
C THR A 6 5.94 -21.67 -5.11
N LYS A 7 6.61 -22.82 -5.26
CA LYS A 7 7.90 -23.08 -4.59
C LYS A 7 8.90 -21.94 -4.81
N LYS A 8 8.94 -21.38 -6.04
CA LYS A 8 9.80 -20.26 -6.39
C LYS A 8 9.44 -18.98 -5.63
N GLN A 9 8.15 -18.62 -5.58
CA GLN A 9 7.70 -17.45 -4.82
C GLN A 9 7.97 -17.60 -3.32
N ILE A 10 7.78 -18.80 -2.75
CA ILE A 10 8.09 -19.05 -1.34
C ILE A 10 9.59 -18.83 -1.09
N ASP A 11 10.44 -19.27 -2.02
CA ASP A 11 11.89 -19.07 -1.95
C ASP A 11 12.25 -17.58 -1.98
N GLU A 12 11.68 -16.81 -2.91
CA GLU A 12 11.87 -15.36 -3.00
C GLU A 12 11.38 -14.62 -1.74
N ILE A 13 10.20 -14.99 -1.23
CA ILE A 13 9.62 -14.44 0.00
C ILE A 13 10.53 -14.76 1.19
N ARG A 14 11.09 -15.97 1.25
CA ARG A 14 11.99 -16.43 2.31
C ARG A 14 13.34 -15.72 2.28
N GLU A 15 13.92 -15.56 1.10
CA GLU A 15 15.16 -14.83 0.92
C GLU A 15 14.99 -13.36 1.34
N CYS A 16 13.87 -12.73 0.93
CA CYS A 16 13.53 -11.39 1.34
C CYS A 16 13.34 -11.33 2.87
N PHE A 17 12.54 -12.22 3.46
CA PHE A 17 12.34 -12.28 4.91
C PHE A 17 13.66 -12.39 5.68
N ASN A 18 14.53 -13.33 5.30
CA ASN A 18 15.83 -13.54 5.95
C ASN A 18 16.76 -12.33 5.83
N THR A 19 16.68 -11.60 4.72
CA THR A 19 17.45 -10.36 4.52
C THR A 19 17.09 -9.30 5.58
N TYR A 20 15.85 -9.28 6.07
CA TYR A 20 15.39 -8.30 7.06
C TYR A 20 15.35 -8.83 8.51
N THR A 21 15.38 -10.15 8.74
CA THR A 21 15.29 -10.79 10.07
C THR A 21 16.61 -11.34 10.61
N ILE A 22 17.74 -10.83 10.09
CA ILE A 22 19.11 -11.27 10.43
C ILE A 22 19.26 -11.53 11.94
N GLY A 23 19.36 -12.81 12.30
CA GLY A 23 19.68 -13.28 13.65
C GLY A 23 18.50 -13.81 14.49
N ASP A 24 17.25 -13.45 14.18
CA ASP A 24 16.11 -13.82 15.04
C ASP A 24 15.00 -14.60 14.34
N ASP A 25 15.06 -14.75 13.01
CA ASP A 25 14.04 -15.43 12.20
C ASP A 25 12.60 -14.91 12.43
N THR A 26 12.47 -13.73 13.03
CA THR A 26 11.18 -13.09 13.36
C THR A 26 11.22 -11.60 13.11
N ILE A 27 10.10 -11.05 12.66
CA ILE A 27 9.91 -9.62 12.50
C ILE A 27 9.44 -9.04 13.83
N ARG A 28 10.20 -8.07 14.35
CA ARG A 28 9.92 -7.39 15.64
C ARG A 28 9.37 -5.98 15.51
N SER A 29 9.38 -5.43 14.30
CA SER A 29 8.88 -4.08 14.03
C SER A 29 7.91 -4.05 12.86
N ALA A 30 6.81 -3.31 13.01
CA ALA A 30 5.87 -3.05 11.91
C ALA A 30 6.57 -2.38 10.70
N THR A 31 7.62 -1.61 10.96
CA THR A 31 8.45 -1.02 9.89
C THR A 31 9.19 -2.10 9.09
N GLN A 32 9.75 -3.12 9.73
CA GLN A 32 10.40 -4.24 9.02
C GLN A 32 9.39 -5.00 8.17
N LEU A 33 8.20 -5.31 8.72
CA LEU A 33 7.12 -5.96 7.97
C LEU A 33 6.77 -5.17 6.70
N ARG A 34 6.58 -3.86 6.84
CA ARG A 34 6.26 -2.97 5.72
C ARG A 34 7.37 -2.95 4.68
N CYS A 35 8.64 -2.92 5.11
CA CYS A 35 9.78 -2.98 4.19
C CYS A 35 9.80 -4.28 3.40
N ILE A 36 9.62 -5.44 4.05
CA ILE A 36 9.61 -6.74 3.36
C ILE A 36 8.43 -6.80 2.37
N LEU A 37 7.22 -6.41 2.80
CA LEU A 37 6.05 -6.42 1.93
C LEU A 37 6.23 -5.51 0.71
N ARG A 38 6.79 -4.31 0.88
CA ARG A 38 7.15 -3.42 -0.25
C ARG A 38 8.22 -4.00 -1.16
N SER A 39 9.24 -4.68 -0.60
CA SER A 39 10.27 -5.36 -1.39
C SER A 39 9.70 -6.52 -2.23
N LEU A 40 8.57 -7.10 -1.80
CA LEU A 40 7.82 -8.10 -2.55
C LEU A 40 6.80 -7.48 -3.53
N GLY A 41 6.71 -6.15 -3.61
CA GLY A 41 5.80 -5.42 -4.50
C GLY A 41 4.43 -5.10 -3.91
N TYR A 42 4.18 -5.42 -2.63
CA TYR A 42 2.91 -5.09 -1.98
C TYR A 42 2.90 -3.66 -1.43
N SER A 43 1.77 -2.96 -1.60
CA SER A 43 1.59 -1.57 -1.20
C SER A 43 0.96 -1.43 0.19
N THR A 44 1.54 -2.11 1.18
CA THR A 44 0.97 -2.18 2.54
C THR A 44 1.15 -0.87 3.32
N THR A 45 0.07 -0.42 3.97
CA THR A 45 0.04 0.84 4.73
C THR A 45 0.65 0.68 6.13
N THR A 46 1.03 1.81 6.73
CA THR A 46 1.52 1.83 8.12
C THR A 46 0.45 1.32 9.10
N ALA A 47 -0.81 1.70 8.86
CA ALA A 47 -1.93 1.26 9.69
C ALA A 47 -2.11 -0.26 9.63
N LYS A 48 -2.15 -0.85 8.42
CA LYS A 48 -2.30 -2.30 8.24
C LYS A 48 -1.17 -3.08 8.89
N THR A 49 0.08 -2.65 8.70
CA THR A 49 1.24 -3.32 9.31
C THR A 49 1.22 -3.25 10.83
N LEU A 50 0.73 -2.15 11.42
CA LEU A 50 0.50 -2.05 12.85
C LEU A 50 -0.60 -2.99 13.32
N GLU A 51 -1.68 -3.13 12.55
CA GLU A 51 -2.79 -4.05 12.84
C GLU A 51 -2.32 -5.52 12.81
N TYR A 52 -1.53 -5.91 11.82
CA TYR A 52 -0.90 -7.24 11.79
C TYR A 52 -0.06 -7.48 13.04
N PHE A 53 0.75 -6.51 13.44
CA PHE A 53 1.53 -6.58 14.67
C PHE A 53 0.67 -6.74 15.92
N LYS A 54 -0.45 -5.99 16.00
CA LYS A 54 -1.39 -6.06 17.11
C LYS A 54 -2.10 -7.42 17.17
N LYS A 55 -2.45 -7.99 16.01
CA LYS A 55 -3.08 -9.31 15.87
C LYS A 55 -2.15 -10.45 16.25
N HIS A 56 -0.86 -10.35 15.90
CA HIS A 56 0.15 -11.40 16.07
C HIS A 56 1.12 -11.15 17.24
N LYS A 57 0.64 -10.55 18.35
CA LYS A 57 1.41 -10.36 19.59
C LYS A 57 2.79 -9.69 19.43
N LYS A 58 2.96 -8.87 18.40
CA LYS A 58 4.19 -8.12 18.07
C LYS A 58 5.43 -8.98 17.71
N CYS A 59 5.27 -10.26 17.43
CA CYS A 59 6.33 -11.11 16.87
C CYS A 59 5.74 -11.92 15.72
N ILE A 60 6.28 -11.75 14.53
CA ILE A 60 5.80 -12.43 13.32
C ILE A 60 6.91 -13.36 12.84
N ASP A 61 6.68 -14.67 12.95
CA ASP A 61 7.50 -15.71 12.35
C ASP A 61 7.20 -15.87 10.85
N PHE A 62 8.02 -16.67 10.16
CA PHE A 62 7.88 -16.88 8.72
C PHE A 62 6.53 -17.49 8.30
N ALA A 63 5.94 -18.38 9.10
CA ALA A 63 4.64 -18.98 8.77
C ALA A 63 3.53 -17.94 8.89
N THR A 64 3.55 -17.14 9.96
CA THR A 64 2.64 -16.00 10.12
C THR A 64 2.83 -14.97 9.00
N PHE A 65 4.07 -14.69 8.61
CA PHE A 65 4.37 -13.77 7.52
C PHE A 65 3.81 -14.25 6.18
N LEU A 66 3.87 -15.56 5.89
CA LEU A 66 3.24 -16.12 4.68
C LEU A 66 1.73 -15.92 4.66
N GLU A 67 1.05 -16.01 5.82
CA GLU A 67 -0.38 -15.71 5.90
C GLU A 67 -0.68 -14.24 5.60
N ILE A 68 0.14 -13.33 6.13
CA ILE A 68 0.02 -11.89 5.85
C ILE A 68 0.29 -11.60 4.37
N ALA A 69 1.35 -12.16 3.80
CA ALA A 69 1.69 -12.00 2.40
C ALA A 69 0.57 -12.54 1.49
N LYS A 70 -0.08 -13.64 1.88
CA LYS A 70 -1.26 -14.17 1.19
C LYS A 70 -2.44 -13.20 1.27
N GLU A 71 -2.69 -12.60 2.44
CA GLU A 71 -3.76 -11.61 2.59
C GLU A 71 -3.50 -10.36 1.73
N GLU A 72 -2.26 -9.88 1.70
CA GLU A 72 -1.85 -8.77 0.83
C GLU A 72 -1.92 -9.11 -0.66
N HIS A 73 -1.58 -10.35 -1.04
CA HIS A 73 -1.70 -10.80 -2.43
C HIS A 73 -3.16 -10.88 -2.90
N ASN A 74 -4.09 -11.21 -2.00
CA ASN A 74 -5.52 -11.20 -2.29
C ASN A 74 -6.17 -9.84 -2.09
N ALA A 75 -5.45 -8.87 -1.49
CA ALA A 75 -5.98 -7.54 -1.30
C ALA A 75 -6.25 -6.91 -2.67
N PRO A 76 -7.38 -6.19 -2.83
CA PRO A 76 -7.64 -5.48 -4.06
C PRO A 76 -6.48 -4.51 -4.30
N ASP A 77 -5.98 -4.51 -5.53
CA ASP A 77 -4.87 -3.66 -5.94
C ASP A 77 -5.17 -2.22 -5.48
N GLY A 78 -4.24 -1.59 -4.76
CA GLY A 78 -4.45 -0.26 -4.19
C GLY A 78 -4.88 0.74 -5.27
N LEU A 79 -4.40 0.54 -6.50
CA LEU A 79 -4.81 1.31 -7.67
C LEU A 79 -6.28 1.11 -8.05
N THR A 80 -6.81 -0.12 -7.94
CA THR A 80 -8.23 -0.41 -8.19
C THR A 80 -9.13 0.27 -7.17
N GLU A 81 -8.76 0.26 -5.89
CA GLU A 81 -9.53 0.93 -4.84
C GLU A 81 -9.48 2.46 -5.01
N VAL A 82 -8.32 3.01 -5.39
CA VAL A 82 -8.20 4.44 -5.75
C VAL A 82 -9.10 4.77 -6.94
N ILE A 83 -9.09 3.96 -8.02
CA ILE A 83 -9.97 4.18 -9.18
C ILE A 83 -11.44 4.13 -8.79
N LYS A 84 -11.86 3.18 -7.94
CA LYS A 84 -13.24 3.08 -7.45
C LYS A 84 -13.62 4.29 -6.60
N ALA A 85 -12.74 4.72 -5.70
CA ALA A 85 -12.97 5.89 -4.86
C ALA A 85 -13.09 7.17 -5.71
N LEU A 86 -12.18 7.37 -6.68
CA LEU A 86 -12.24 8.47 -7.64
C LEU A 86 -13.54 8.45 -8.46
N ARG A 87 -13.95 7.27 -8.95
CA ARG A 87 -15.21 7.11 -9.69
C ARG A 87 -16.43 7.39 -8.80
N ALA A 88 -16.40 7.04 -7.53
CA ALA A 88 -17.48 7.33 -6.59
C ALA A 88 -17.58 8.83 -6.25
N LEU A 89 -16.47 9.57 -6.34
CA LEU A 89 -16.40 11.01 -6.14
C LEU A 89 -16.85 11.80 -7.38
N ASP A 90 -16.50 11.31 -8.58
CA ASP A 90 -16.87 11.93 -9.85
C ASP A 90 -18.29 11.55 -10.28
N ARG A 91 -19.27 12.22 -9.67
CA ARG A 91 -20.70 12.07 -9.98
C ARG A 91 -21.10 12.71 -11.30
N ASN A 92 -20.31 13.66 -11.80
CA ASN A 92 -20.59 14.42 -13.02
C ASN A 92 -19.96 13.79 -14.27
N GLY A 93 -19.06 12.83 -14.11
CA GLY A 93 -18.31 12.23 -15.22
C GLY A 93 -17.25 13.17 -15.81
N GLU A 94 -16.78 14.15 -15.04
CA GLU A 94 -15.76 15.11 -15.44
C GLU A 94 -14.38 14.44 -15.62
N ARG A 95 -14.19 13.24 -15.06
CA ARG A 95 -12.93 12.47 -15.07
C ARG A 95 -11.74 13.24 -14.49
N ALA A 96 -12.03 14.28 -13.72
CA ALA A 96 -11.07 15.14 -13.05
C ALA A 96 -11.64 15.56 -11.69
N ILE A 97 -10.75 15.79 -10.73
CA ILE A 97 -11.10 16.26 -9.40
C ILE A 97 -10.35 17.56 -9.09
N SER A 98 -11.03 18.52 -8.46
CA SER A 98 -10.39 19.77 -8.03
C SER A 98 -9.33 19.50 -6.96
N GLU A 99 -8.22 20.25 -7.02
CA GLU A 99 -7.11 20.13 -6.08
C GLU A 99 -7.58 20.20 -4.62
N ASN A 100 -8.44 21.17 -4.29
CA ASN A 100 -8.95 21.35 -2.93
C ASN A 100 -9.73 20.13 -2.42
N THR A 101 -10.54 19.53 -3.28
CA THR A 101 -11.35 18.35 -2.93
C THR A 101 -10.44 17.16 -2.68
N LEU A 102 -9.50 16.91 -3.60
CA LEU A 102 -8.56 15.80 -3.43
C LEU A 102 -7.63 16.04 -2.24
N ARG A 103 -7.19 17.29 -1.99
CA ARG A 103 -6.39 17.67 -0.81
C ARG A 103 -7.12 17.29 0.46
N GLY A 104 -8.37 17.71 0.61
CA GLY A 104 -9.20 17.38 1.76
C GLY A 104 -9.38 15.87 1.95
N LEU A 105 -9.52 15.12 0.87
CA LEU A 105 -9.61 13.65 0.94
C LEU A 105 -8.27 13.03 1.37
N LEU A 106 -7.15 13.41 0.76
CA LEU A 106 -5.83 12.86 1.08
C LEU A 106 -5.35 13.23 2.49
N THR A 107 -5.81 14.36 3.04
CA THR A 107 -5.47 14.78 4.41
C THR A 107 -6.44 14.24 5.46
N ASN A 108 -7.67 13.89 5.10
CA ASN A 108 -8.70 13.49 6.07
C ASN A 108 -9.06 11.99 6.02
N LEU A 109 -8.74 11.28 4.94
CA LEU A 109 -9.21 9.91 4.68
C LEU A 109 -8.05 8.92 4.66
N GLY A 110 -8.11 7.90 5.51
CA GLY A 110 -7.14 6.81 5.55
C GLY A 110 -5.76 7.20 6.08
N GLU A 111 -4.71 6.84 5.33
CA GLU A 111 -3.31 7.17 5.65
C GLU A 111 -3.04 8.62 5.21
N ARG A 112 -3.16 9.53 6.19
CA ARG A 112 -3.11 10.97 5.94
C ARG A 112 -1.75 11.36 5.39
N LEU A 113 -1.77 11.92 4.19
CA LEU A 113 -0.60 12.56 3.60
C LEU A 113 -0.42 13.95 4.22
N THR A 114 0.82 14.33 4.48
CA THR A 114 1.14 15.68 4.91
C THR A 114 0.86 16.68 3.78
N HIS A 115 0.60 17.95 4.11
CA HIS A 115 0.42 18.98 3.09
C HIS A 115 1.59 19.03 2.10
N GLN A 116 2.81 18.78 2.55
CA GLN A 116 4.00 18.73 1.69
C GLN A 116 3.96 17.57 0.69
N GLU A 117 3.57 16.37 1.12
CA GLU A 117 3.43 15.21 0.22
C GLU A 117 2.30 15.42 -0.80
N VAL A 118 1.22 16.05 -0.36
CA VAL A 118 0.08 16.39 -1.23
C VAL A 118 0.48 17.45 -2.26
N ASP A 119 1.20 18.51 -1.87
CA ASP A 119 1.73 19.51 -2.80
C ASP A 119 2.72 18.92 -3.80
N ALA A 120 3.60 18.00 -3.38
CA ALA A 120 4.50 17.29 -4.27
C ALA A 120 3.74 16.43 -5.29
N LEU A 121 2.67 15.75 -4.86
CA LEU A 121 1.79 14.99 -5.74
C LEU A 121 1.14 15.92 -6.78
N PHE A 122 0.53 17.02 -6.33
CA PHE A 122 -0.16 17.97 -7.21
C PHE A 122 0.78 18.66 -8.19
N SER A 123 2.01 19.00 -7.78
CA SER A 123 3.00 19.57 -8.69
C SER A 123 3.29 18.67 -9.91
N THR A 124 3.02 17.37 -9.81
CA THR A 124 3.30 16.39 -10.88
C THR A 124 2.05 16.05 -11.69
N VAL A 125 0.85 16.07 -11.08
CA VAL A 125 -0.39 15.59 -11.70
C VAL A 125 -1.43 16.67 -12.01
N ALA A 126 -1.36 17.83 -11.34
CA ALA A 126 -2.36 18.89 -11.49
C ALA A 126 -2.15 19.71 -12.78
N VAL A 127 -3.26 20.03 -13.44
CA VAL A 127 -3.33 20.91 -14.61
C VAL A 127 -4.45 21.92 -14.37
N ASN A 128 -4.13 23.21 -14.28
CA ASN A 128 -5.09 24.28 -14.02
C ASN A 128 -5.95 24.05 -12.74
N LYS A 129 -5.34 23.63 -11.63
CA LYS A 129 -6.02 23.30 -10.35
C LYS A 129 -7.00 22.12 -10.42
N MET A 130 -7.01 21.39 -11.52
CA MET A 130 -7.77 20.15 -11.70
C MET A 130 -6.81 18.98 -11.88
N ILE A 131 -7.18 17.83 -11.35
CA ILE A 131 -6.35 16.63 -11.35
C ILE A 131 -7.10 15.57 -12.16
N PRO A 132 -6.67 15.30 -13.41
CA PRO A 132 -7.26 14.26 -14.22
C PRO A 132 -7.06 12.90 -13.55
N HIS A 133 -8.12 12.09 -13.45
CA HIS A 133 -8.04 10.78 -12.82
C HIS A 133 -6.97 9.90 -13.49
N GLN A 134 -6.84 9.98 -14.81
CA GLN A 134 -5.86 9.21 -15.56
C GLN A 134 -4.40 9.56 -15.19
N LYS A 135 -4.12 10.84 -14.90
CA LYS A 135 -2.79 11.29 -14.47
C LYS A 135 -2.46 10.75 -13.08
N LEU A 136 -3.43 10.77 -12.17
CA LEU A 136 -3.27 10.26 -10.82
C LEU A 136 -3.04 8.74 -10.81
N VAL A 137 -3.80 8.01 -11.62
CA VAL A 137 -3.62 6.55 -11.79
C VAL A 137 -2.26 6.24 -12.40
N GLN A 138 -1.81 7.00 -13.40
CA GLN A 138 -0.45 6.82 -13.96
C GLN A 138 0.66 7.13 -12.95
N PHE A 139 0.43 8.08 -12.04
CA PHE A 139 1.39 8.40 -11.00
C PHE A 139 1.50 7.28 -9.96
N ILE A 140 0.38 6.65 -9.59
CA ILE A 140 0.34 5.53 -8.63
C ILE A 140 0.79 4.21 -9.28
N SER A 141 0.60 4.07 -10.59
CA SER A 141 1.03 2.89 -11.37
C SER A 141 2.53 2.89 -11.71
N LYS A 142 3.25 3.98 -11.41
CA LYS A 142 4.67 4.17 -11.74
C LYS A 142 5.55 3.78 -10.56
#